data_AF-A0A7W6LQV1-F1
#
_entry.id   AF-A0A7W6LQV1-F1
#
_cell.length_a   1.000
_cell.length_b   1.000
_cell.length_c   1.000
_cell.angle_alpha   90.00
_cell.angle_beta   90.00
_cell.angle_gamma   90.00
#
_symmetry.space_group_name_H-M   'P 1'
#
loop_
_entity.id
_entity.type
_entity.pdbx_description
1 polymer ?
#
loop_
_entity_poly.entity_id
_entity_poly.type
_entity_poly.pdbx_seq_one_letter_code
_entity_poly.pdbx_strand_id
1 'polypeptide(L)'
;MSFTQLEPPLPVIIEGKGKGYAFAVIDYGQEHNLIWVTGLSDSGEIWCAPNPLVRLQTNWTMGRAPHHEPDWKNVTLAPIKPS
;
A
#
# COMPACT_ATOMS: atom_id res chain seq x y z
N MET A 1 -17.65 17.43 2.57
CA MET A 1 -16.41 17.19 1.79
C MET A 1 -15.28 17.99 2.42
N SER A 2 -14.14 17.36 2.71
CA SER A 2 -12.92 18.03 3.18
C SER A 2 -11.70 17.58 2.35
N PHE A 3 -10.76 18.50 2.18
CA PHE A 3 -9.43 18.24 1.62
C PHE A 3 -8.41 18.52 2.72
N THR A 4 -7.59 17.53 3.05
CA THR A 4 -6.56 17.64 4.08
C THR A 4 -5.20 17.39 3.44
N GLN A 5 -4.33 18.41 3.44
CA GLN A 5 -2.94 18.24 3.06
C GLN A 5 -2.20 17.42 4.12
N LEU A 6 -1.33 16.52 3.68
CA LEU A 6 -0.42 15.76 4.53
C LEU A 6 0.94 16.46 4.56
N GLU A 7 1.40 16.80 5.75
CA GLU A 7 2.70 17.42 5.99
C GLU A 7 3.37 16.70 7.18
N PRO A 8 4.40 15.86 6.96
CA PRO A 8 5.06 15.58 5.68
C PRO A 8 4.25 14.62 4.76
N PRO A 9 4.58 14.58 3.45
CA PRO A 9 4.06 13.54 2.56
C PRO A 9 4.42 12.13 3.02
N LEU A 10 3.50 11.18 2.90
CA LEU A 10 3.64 9.82 3.39
C LEU A 10 4.04 8.84 2.26
N PRO A 11 5.08 8.00 2.45
CA PRO A 11 5.45 6.99 1.46
C PRO A 11 4.42 5.85 1.43
N VAL A 12 3.77 5.68 0.28
CA VAL A 12 2.72 4.69 0.04
C VAL A 12 3.02 3.84 -1.20
N ILE A 13 2.27 2.74 -1.34
CA ILE A 13 2.15 1.91 -2.52
C ILE A 13 0.69 1.94 -2.93
N ILE A 14 0.42 2.22 -4.19
CA ILE A 14 -0.89 2.11 -4.81
C ILE A 14 -0.96 0.78 -5.54
N GLU A 15 -1.92 -0.07 -5.18
CA GLU A 15 -2.12 -1.35 -5.84
C GLU A 15 -2.34 -1.17 -7.35
N GLY A 16 -1.58 -1.91 -8.17
CA GLY A 16 -1.60 -1.80 -9.62
C GLY A 16 -0.89 -0.58 -10.22
N LYS A 17 -0.33 0.34 -9.40
CA LYS A 17 0.39 1.54 -9.87
C LYS A 17 1.82 1.67 -9.35
N GLY A 18 2.12 1.17 -8.15
CA GLY A 18 3.46 1.17 -7.59
C GLY A 18 3.67 2.18 -6.46
N LYS A 19 4.93 2.54 -6.22
CA LYS A 19 5.34 3.38 -5.08
C LYS A 19 5.08 4.87 -5.35
N GLY A 20 4.83 5.63 -4.30
CA GLY A 20 4.67 7.08 -4.38
C GLY A 20 4.65 7.76 -3.02
N TYR A 21 4.42 9.07 -3.04
CA TYR A 21 4.25 9.90 -1.85
C TYR A 21 2.86 10.52 -1.85
N ALA A 22 2.06 10.16 -0.85
CA ALA A 22 0.76 10.78 -0.62
C ALA A 22 0.94 12.13 0.07
N PHE A 23 0.39 13.19 -0.52
CA PHE A 23 0.51 14.56 0.00
C PHE A 23 -0.85 15.19 0.36
N ALA A 24 -1.96 14.49 0.10
CA ALA A 24 -3.28 14.90 0.56
C ALA A 24 -4.27 13.73 0.63
N VAL A 25 -5.34 13.90 1.39
CA VAL A 25 -6.53 13.04 1.41
C VAL A 25 -7.80 13.85 1.25
N ILE A 26 -8.76 13.30 0.51
CA ILE A 26 -10.07 13.89 0.24
C ILE A 26 -11.13 13.00 0.88
N ASP A 27 -11.90 13.56 1.80
CA ASP A 27 -13.03 12.90 2.45
C ASP A 27 -14.35 13.44 1.89
N TYR A 28 -15.10 12.57 1.22
CA TYR A 28 -16.43 12.89 0.69
C TYR A 28 -17.53 12.70 1.75
N GLY A 29 -17.25 12.02 2.86
CA GLY A 29 -18.19 11.72 3.93
C GLY A 29 -18.65 10.26 3.95
N GLN A 30 -19.79 10.01 4.58
CA GLN A 30 -20.38 8.68 4.71
C GLN A 30 -20.62 8.01 3.35
N GLU A 31 -20.54 6.69 3.29
CA GLU A 31 -20.70 5.86 2.08
C GLU A 31 -19.65 6.09 0.97
N HIS A 32 -18.57 6.84 1.25
CA HIS A 32 -17.45 7.02 0.34
C HIS A 32 -16.12 6.58 0.95
N ASN A 33 -15.19 6.13 0.10
CA ASN A 33 -13.81 5.88 0.52
C ASN A 33 -13.08 7.21 0.74
N LEU A 34 -12.18 7.26 1.73
CA LEU A 34 -11.14 8.29 1.76
C LEU A 34 -10.28 8.16 0.50
N ILE A 35 -10.13 9.25 -0.25
CA ILE A 35 -9.34 9.27 -1.49
C ILE A 35 -7.96 9.85 -1.21
N TRP A 36 -6.91 9.12 -1.56
CA TRP A 36 -5.52 9.51 -1.36
C TRP A 36 -4.94 10.11 -2.64
N VAL A 37 -4.39 11.31 -2.54
CA VAL A 37 -3.71 12.01 -3.63
C VAL A 37 -2.22 11.74 -3.51
N THR A 38 -1.66 11.05 -4.51
CA THR A 38 -0.31 10.49 -4.48
C THR A 38 0.45 10.89 -5.74
N GLY A 39 1.68 11.39 -5.59
CA GLY A 39 2.63 11.47 -6.69
C GLY A 39 3.35 10.13 -6.84
N LEU A 40 3.20 9.46 -8.00
CA LEU A 40 3.86 8.20 -8.29
C LEU A 40 5.35 8.42 -8.56
N SER A 41 6.20 7.63 -7.91
CA SER A 41 7.66 7.79 -7.98
C SER A 41 8.23 7.52 -9.36
N ASP A 42 7.71 6.51 -10.07
CA ASP A 42 8.30 6.05 -11.33
C ASP A 42 7.79 6.86 -12.54
N SER A 43 6.49 7.17 -12.59
CA SER A 43 5.87 7.89 -13.72
C SER A 43 5.78 9.41 -13.51
N GLY A 44 5.89 9.89 -12.27
CA GLY A 44 5.65 11.30 -11.93
C GLY A 44 4.17 11.73 -11.98
N GLU A 45 3.25 10.81 -12.31
CA GLU A 45 1.83 11.11 -12.37
C GLU A 45 1.26 11.41 -10.98
N ILE A 46 0.36 12.37 -10.90
CA ILE A 46 -0.50 12.56 -9.73
C ILE A 46 -1.72 11.64 -9.90
N TRP A 47 -1.91 10.74 -8.95
CA TRP A 47 -2.96 9.73 -8.99
C TRP A 47 -3.83 9.79 -7.73
N CYS A 48 -5.13 9.54 -7.91
CA CYS A 48 -6.10 9.44 -6.83
C CYS A 48 -6.52 7.98 -6.63
N ALA A 49 -6.34 7.44 -5.43
CA ALA A 49 -6.72 6.07 -5.11
C ALA A 49 -7.65 5.99 -3.88
N PRO A 50 -8.70 5.15 -3.89
CA PRO A 50 -9.52 4.92 -2.71
C PRO A 50 -8.74 4.12 -1.66
N ASN A 51 -9.04 4.36 -0.38
CA ASN A 51 -8.36 3.75 0.77
C ASN A 51 -8.08 2.24 0.66
N PRO A 52 -9.00 1.38 0.15
CA PRO A 52 -8.72 -0.05 -0.01
C PRO A 52 -7.53 -0.39 -0.91
N LEU A 53 -7.11 0.50 -1.81
CA LEU A 53 -5.99 0.28 -2.75
C LEU A 53 -4.67 0.91 -2.29
N VAL A 54 -4.62 1.49 -1.09
CA VAL A 54 -3.44 2.18 -0.58
C VAL A 54 -2.77 1.32 0.50
N ARG A 55 -1.45 1.12 0.38
CA ARG A 55 -0.63 0.41 1.36
C ARG A 55 0.51 1.31 1.81
N LEU A 56 0.90 1.22 3.07
CA LEU A 56 2.11 1.89 3.54
C LEU A 56 3.35 1.14 3.04
N GLN A 57 4.40 1.88 2.67
CA GLN A 57 5.70 1.27 2.37
C GLN A 57 6.34 0.67 3.62
N THR A 58 7.20 -0.33 3.45
CA THR A 58 8.04 -0.92 4.51
C THR A 58 8.87 0.15 5.21
N ASN A 59 9.09 0.01 6.51
CA ASN A 59 9.86 0.94 7.31
C ASN A 59 10.54 0.20 8.47
N TRP A 60 11.86 0.06 8.39
CA TRP A 60 12.65 -0.68 9.38
C TRP A 60 12.58 -0.05 10.78
N THR A 61 12.73 1.28 10.89
CA THR A 61 12.69 2.00 12.17
C THR A 61 11.33 1.89 12.85
N MET A 62 10.26 1.80 12.07
CA MET A 62 8.89 1.58 12.57
C MET A 62 8.52 0.09 12.70
N GLY A 63 9.46 -0.84 12.52
CA GLY A 63 9.20 -2.28 12.61
C GLY A 63 8.28 -2.84 11.51
N ARG A 64 8.04 -2.10 10.43
CA ARG A 64 7.23 -2.54 9.30
C ARG A 64 8.10 -3.29 8.30
N ALA A 65 8.26 -4.59 8.55
CA ALA A 65 8.95 -5.50 7.65
C ALA A 65 8.15 -5.73 6.35
N PRO A 66 8.83 -6.03 5.22
CA PRO A 66 8.15 -6.58 4.05
C PRO A 66 7.39 -7.85 4.45
N HIS A 67 6.21 -8.04 3.87
CA HIS A 67 5.45 -9.27 4.06
C HIS A 67 6.31 -10.44 3.56
N HIS A 68 6.86 -11.21 4.48
CA HIS A 68 7.54 -12.45 4.14
C HIS A 68 6.44 -13.40 3.66
N GLU A 69 6.42 -13.77 2.37
CA GLU A 69 5.57 -14.89 1.97
C GLU A 69 6.03 -16.11 2.77
N PRO A 70 5.15 -16.80 3.49
CA PRO A 70 5.56 -17.95 4.26
C PRO A 70 6.14 -19.02 3.30
N ASP A 71 7.27 -19.58 3.68
CA ASP A 71 8.14 -20.43 2.84
C ASP A 71 7.50 -21.75 2.38
N TRP A 72 6.23 -22.02 2.75
CA TRP A 72 5.51 -23.23 2.33
C TRP A 72 5.36 -23.36 0.82
N LYS A 73 5.45 -22.27 0.05
CA LYS A 73 5.48 -22.33 -1.42
C LYS A 73 6.75 -22.98 -1.97
N ASN A 74 7.85 -22.99 -1.23
CA ASN A 74 9.10 -23.65 -1.59
C ASN A 74 9.30 -24.99 -0.84
N VAL A 75 8.36 -25.37 0.02
CA VAL A 75 8.40 -26.68 0.68
C VAL A 75 8.01 -27.73 -0.34
N THR A 76 9.00 -28.45 -0.86
CA THR A 76 8.77 -29.73 -1.53
C THR A 76 8.11 -30.66 -0.52
N LEU A 77 6.82 -30.95 -0.69
CA LEU A 77 6.11 -31.90 0.15
C LEU A 77 6.83 -33.25 0.06
N ALA A 78 7.32 -33.75 1.20
CA ALA A 78 7.91 -35.07 1.26
C ALA A 78 6.87 -36.10 0.77
N PRO A 79 7.27 -37.11 -0.02
CA PRO A 79 6.35 -38.13 -0.49
C PRO A 79 5.65 -38.78 0.71
N ILE A 80 4.31 -38.86 0.65
CA ILE A 80 3.52 -39.55 1.66
C ILE A 80 3.96 -41.02 1.65
N LYS A 81 4.56 -41.48 2.74
CA LYS A 81 4.98 -42.88 2.88
C LYS A 81 3.71 -43.75 2.91
N PRO A 82 3.54 -44.72 2.00
CA PRO A 82 2.38 -45.61 2.06
C PRO A 82 2.42 -46.42 3.36
N SER A 83 1.24 -46.57 3.96
CA SER A 83 0.96 -47.32 5.21
C SER A 83 1.23 -48.81 5.06
#